data_AF-A0A7Y8NU69-F1
#
_entry.id   AF-A0A7Y8NU69-F1
#
_cell.length_a   1.000
_cell.length_b   1.000
_cell.length_c   1.000
_cell.angle_alpha   90.00
_cell.angle_beta   90.00
_cell.angle_gamma   90.00
#
_symmetry.space_group_name_H-M   'P 1'
#
loop_
_entity.id
_entity.type
_entity.pdbx_description
1 polymer ?
#
loop_
_entity_poly.entity_id
_entity_poly.type
_entity_poly.pdbx_seq_one_letter_code
_entity_poly.pdbx_strand_id
1 'polypeptide(L)'
;MKIKVSLCLAVLLFTAASVFSQTPTKWRGPEENGIYPDKGLLKVWPATGPEVTWTFNELGQGHSSPVIVGNNIFVTGMIGDMGTLFKLSLKGDVIWKVSYGKEFTESYPGPRSCPVIVGDQLYILTSVGQLLCLKTSDGAKIWSKDLFKDFDGSQITWGLNETVVIDGNTLYCTPGGKTNNVIALNRMNGELLWTSPGMGNKSAYCTPLLAKLAKRKILVTMTASNILGIDAATGKLLWNYEQTNQWSVHANTPLYADGGLFCFSGYGKGGVKLKLNDDGTTISKEWFSTTLDSRIGGAVVVNGYIYSSGDVNRAWQCVDWKTGEQKYASTELTKGNVIYADGMLYCYSEKGDLALVAADPTGFKIISKTKVTAGSDQHWAHPVISNGILYLRHGKSLIAYKIK
;
A
#
# COMPACT_ATOMS: atom_id res chain seq x y z
N MET A 1 -51.49 59.34 -19.96
CA MET A 1 -51.39 58.79 -18.59
C MET A 1 -50.52 57.53 -18.67
N LYS A 2 -49.25 57.58 -18.28
CA LYS A 2 -48.29 56.46 -18.42
C LYS A 2 -48.10 55.78 -17.06
N ILE A 3 -48.48 54.51 -16.96
CA ILE A 3 -48.26 53.66 -15.78
C ILE A 3 -46.87 53.01 -15.93
N LYS A 4 -46.00 53.22 -14.94
CA LYS A 4 -44.70 52.52 -14.81
C LYS A 4 -44.93 51.20 -14.07
N VAL A 5 -44.59 50.08 -14.69
CA VAL A 5 -44.49 48.77 -14.04
C VAL A 5 -43.02 48.52 -13.76
N SER A 6 -42.64 48.45 -12.48
CA SER A 6 -41.30 48.04 -12.04
C SER A 6 -41.20 46.52 -12.05
N LEU A 7 -40.24 45.99 -12.79
CA LEU A 7 -39.90 44.57 -12.81
C LEU A 7 -38.68 44.35 -11.90
N CYS A 8 -38.88 43.73 -10.73
CA CYS A 8 -37.79 43.29 -9.85
C CYS A 8 -37.19 41.99 -10.42
N LEU A 9 -35.92 42.05 -10.83
CA LEU A 9 -35.15 40.88 -11.27
C LEU A 9 -34.40 40.31 -10.06
N ALA A 10 -34.84 39.16 -9.55
CA ALA A 10 -34.12 38.42 -8.50
C ALA A 10 -32.98 37.61 -9.13
N VAL A 11 -31.74 37.98 -8.83
CA VAL A 11 -30.54 37.25 -9.26
C VAL A 11 -30.24 36.14 -8.24
N LEU A 12 -30.48 34.89 -8.61
CA LEU A 12 -30.05 33.70 -7.86
C LEU A 12 -28.57 33.46 -8.11
N LEU A 13 -27.72 33.85 -7.14
CA LEU A 13 -26.30 33.49 -7.08
C LEU A 13 -26.18 32.00 -6.72
N PHE A 14 -25.98 31.15 -7.74
CA PHE A 14 -25.48 29.80 -7.53
C PHE A 14 -24.00 29.87 -7.11
N THR A 15 -23.74 29.79 -5.80
CA THR A 15 -22.41 29.48 -5.30
C THR A 15 -22.09 28.04 -5.69
N ALA A 16 -21.30 27.86 -6.73
CA ALA A 16 -20.68 26.57 -7.03
C ALA A 16 -19.76 26.21 -5.85
N ALA A 17 -20.25 25.35 -4.94
CA ALA A 17 -19.39 24.71 -3.98
C ALA A 17 -18.41 23.85 -4.76
N SER A 18 -17.16 24.30 -4.84
CA SER A 18 -16.06 23.48 -5.32
C SER A 18 -15.96 22.28 -4.39
N VAL A 19 -16.59 21.16 -4.77
CA VAL A 19 -16.35 19.87 -4.14
C VAL A 19 -14.93 19.49 -4.52
N PHE A 20 -13.95 19.93 -3.73
CA PHE A 20 -12.61 19.38 -3.81
C PHE A 20 -12.74 17.92 -3.43
N SER A 21 -12.76 17.04 -4.42
CA SER A 21 -12.54 15.61 -4.20
C SER A 21 -11.17 15.48 -3.54
N GLN A 22 -11.18 15.21 -2.24
CA GLN A 22 -9.96 14.95 -1.48
C GLN A 22 -9.45 13.60 -1.94
N THR A 23 -8.33 13.60 -2.66
CA THR A 23 -7.71 12.37 -3.15
C THR A 23 -7.19 11.59 -1.95
N PRO A 24 -7.57 10.30 -1.80
CA PRO A 24 -7.06 9.47 -0.71
C PRO A 24 -5.55 9.28 -0.84
N THR A 25 -4.84 9.27 0.29
CA THR A 25 -3.48 8.74 0.31
C THR A 25 -3.50 7.25 0.00
N LYS A 26 -2.44 6.73 -0.62
CA LYS A 26 -2.38 5.32 -0.95
C LYS A 26 -1.06 4.69 -0.52
N TRP A 27 -1.13 3.40 -0.18
CA TRP A 27 0.03 2.55 0.09
C TRP A 27 0.98 2.58 -1.11
N ARG A 28 2.29 2.64 -0.90
CA ARG A 28 3.31 2.67 -1.98
C ARG A 28 3.17 3.86 -2.97
N GLY A 29 2.76 5.02 -2.47
CA GLY A 29 2.76 6.26 -3.23
C GLY A 29 1.43 6.54 -3.96
N PRO A 30 1.34 7.66 -4.71
CA PRO A 30 0.06 8.20 -5.20
C PRO A 30 -0.76 7.27 -6.10
N GLU A 31 -0.10 6.31 -6.76
CA GLU A 31 -0.71 5.36 -7.71
C GLU A 31 -0.58 3.89 -7.27
N GLU A 32 -0.33 3.61 -5.98
CA GLU A 32 -0.30 2.24 -5.41
C GLU A 32 0.80 1.30 -5.96
N ASN A 33 1.74 1.83 -6.74
CA ASN A 33 2.66 1.05 -7.54
C ASN A 33 4.14 1.14 -7.11
N GLY A 34 4.45 1.88 -6.04
CA GLY A 34 5.81 2.10 -5.55
C GLY A 34 6.61 3.11 -6.36
N ILE A 35 5.96 3.88 -7.25
CA ILE A 35 6.58 4.91 -8.08
C ILE A 35 6.22 6.28 -7.52
N TYR A 36 7.23 7.05 -7.11
CA TYR A 36 7.07 8.40 -6.59
C TYR A 36 7.36 9.44 -7.68
N PRO A 37 6.54 10.52 -7.75
CA PRO A 37 6.61 11.49 -8.83
C PRO A 37 7.75 12.50 -8.70
N ASP A 38 8.39 12.58 -7.53
CA ASP A 38 9.47 13.51 -7.23
C ASP A 38 10.58 13.51 -8.30
N LYS A 39 11.10 14.70 -8.60
CA LYS A 39 12.13 14.97 -9.61
C LYS A 39 13.27 15.83 -9.06
N GLY A 40 14.41 15.74 -9.71
CA GLY A 40 15.63 16.42 -9.30
C GLY A 40 16.23 15.81 -8.04
N LEU A 41 16.04 14.50 -7.85
CA LEU A 41 16.58 13.75 -6.71
C LEU A 41 18.05 13.40 -6.96
N LEU A 42 18.83 13.31 -5.88
CA LEU A 42 20.23 12.89 -5.91
C LEU A 42 20.39 11.57 -6.69
N LYS A 43 21.31 11.56 -7.65
CA LYS A 43 21.66 10.37 -8.46
C LYS A 43 22.80 9.54 -7.87
N VAL A 44 23.54 10.13 -6.93
CA VAL A 44 24.63 9.50 -6.21
C VAL A 44 24.58 10.04 -4.79
N TRP A 45 24.71 9.17 -3.81
CA TRP A 45 24.89 9.58 -2.41
C TRP A 45 26.36 9.57 -2.02
N PRO A 46 26.76 10.38 -1.03
CA PRO A 46 28.03 10.19 -0.33
C PRO A 46 28.16 8.76 0.22
N ALA A 47 29.38 8.31 0.51
CA ALA A 47 29.62 6.98 1.11
C ALA A 47 28.91 6.80 2.47
N THR A 48 28.70 7.89 3.20
CA THR A 48 27.92 7.93 4.45
C THR A 48 26.40 7.83 4.23
N GLY A 49 25.94 7.90 2.98
CA GLY A 49 24.53 8.03 2.62
C GLY A 49 24.06 9.48 2.49
N PRO A 50 22.79 9.67 2.12
CA PRO A 50 22.16 11.00 2.12
C PRO A 50 22.08 11.58 3.53
N GLU A 51 21.98 12.91 3.63
CA GLU A 51 21.90 13.62 4.90
C GLU A 51 20.67 13.17 5.70
N VAL A 52 20.85 12.75 6.95
CA VAL A 52 19.75 12.50 7.89
C VAL A 52 19.34 13.84 8.50
N THR A 53 18.12 14.31 8.20
CA THR A 53 17.62 15.59 8.73
C THR A 53 17.08 15.44 10.15
N TRP A 54 16.52 14.27 10.47
CA TRP A 54 16.05 13.92 11.82
C TRP A 54 15.76 12.42 11.92
N THR A 55 15.69 11.95 13.17
CA THR A 55 15.25 10.59 13.53
C THR A 55 14.29 10.66 14.72
N PHE A 56 13.13 10.00 14.61
CA PHE A 56 12.16 9.84 15.70
C PHE A 56 12.15 8.38 16.18
N ASN A 57 12.43 8.13 17.45
CA ASN A 57 12.73 6.77 17.98
C ASN A 57 11.63 6.16 18.87
N GLU A 58 10.47 6.80 18.96
CA GLU A 58 9.41 6.45 19.91
C GLU A 58 8.17 5.84 19.25
N LEU A 59 8.26 5.32 18.01
CA LEU A 59 7.09 4.70 17.35
C LEU A 59 6.63 3.42 18.05
N GLY A 60 7.54 2.74 18.75
CA GLY A 60 7.30 1.38 19.23
C GLY A 60 7.31 0.35 18.11
N GLN A 61 6.81 -0.85 18.39
CA GLN A 61 6.91 -2.00 17.48
C GLN A 61 5.99 -1.83 16.24
N GLY A 62 6.30 -2.57 15.17
CA GLY A 62 5.49 -2.63 13.95
C GLY A 62 6.27 -2.36 12.67
N HIS A 63 5.55 -2.39 11.56
CA HIS A 63 6.08 -2.40 10.20
C HIS A 63 5.32 -1.48 9.22
N SER A 64 4.42 -0.64 9.74
CA SER A 64 3.67 0.36 8.97
C SER A 64 4.59 1.43 8.39
N SER A 65 4.34 1.83 7.13
CA SER A 65 5.06 2.92 6.46
C SER A 65 4.40 4.27 6.75
N PRO A 66 5.16 5.37 6.80
CA PRO A 66 4.59 6.69 7.06
C PRO A 66 3.76 7.18 5.88
N VAL A 67 2.78 8.03 6.15
CA VAL A 67 1.97 8.70 5.12
C VAL A 67 2.06 10.19 5.30
N ILE A 68 2.37 10.91 4.22
CA ILE A 68 2.63 12.35 4.24
C ILE A 68 1.43 13.08 3.61
N VAL A 69 0.84 14.02 4.36
CA VAL A 69 -0.29 14.86 3.90
C VAL A 69 -0.05 16.30 4.32
N GLY A 70 0.17 17.17 3.33
CA GLY A 70 0.55 18.55 3.56
C GLY A 70 1.82 18.61 4.42
N ASN A 71 1.72 19.24 5.59
CA ASN A 71 2.85 19.39 6.53
C ASN A 71 2.87 18.36 7.66
N ASN A 72 2.16 17.24 7.50
CA ASN A 72 2.00 16.23 8.54
C ASN A 72 2.42 14.85 8.05
N ILE A 73 2.98 14.07 8.98
CA ILE A 73 3.30 12.66 8.81
C ILE A 73 2.38 11.86 9.73
N PHE A 74 1.70 10.86 9.19
CA PHE A 74 0.89 9.90 9.94
C PHE A 74 1.56 8.53 9.89
N VAL A 75 1.70 7.88 11.04
CA VAL A 75 2.33 6.55 11.13
C VAL A 75 1.81 5.82 12.35
N THR A 76 1.63 4.50 12.25
CA THR A 76 1.20 3.66 13.37
C THR A 76 2.36 2.88 13.96
N GLY A 77 2.32 2.63 15.26
CA GLY A 77 3.23 1.71 15.95
C GLY A 77 2.54 1.10 17.16
N MET A 78 3.26 0.32 17.97
CA MET A 78 2.70 -0.35 19.13
C MET A 78 3.53 -0.07 20.38
N ILE A 79 2.87 0.48 21.41
CA ILE A 79 3.44 0.75 22.73
C ILE A 79 2.75 -0.18 23.72
N GLY A 80 3.52 -1.07 24.36
CA GLY A 80 2.93 -2.18 25.12
C GLY A 80 2.18 -3.13 24.19
N ASP A 81 0.91 -3.40 24.47
CA ASP A 81 0.00 -4.18 23.63
C ASP A 81 -0.97 -3.31 22.81
N MET A 82 -0.80 -1.98 22.85
CA MET A 82 -1.72 -1.00 22.27
C MET A 82 -1.14 -0.37 21.01
N GLY A 83 -1.90 -0.48 19.92
CA GLY A 83 -1.66 0.28 18.70
C GLY A 83 -1.80 1.77 18.95
N THR A 84 -0.84 2.55 18.47
CA THR A 84 -0.73 3.99 18.64
C THR A 84 -0.59 4.64 17.26
N LEU A 85 -1.45 5.62 16.97
CA LEU A 85 -1.34 6.48 15.79
C LEU A 85 -0.60 7.75 16.19
N PHE A 86 0.45 8.08 15.45
CA PHE A 86 1.21 9.31 15.60
C PHE A 86 0.89 10.27 14.45
N LYS A 87 0.73 11.55 14.78
CA LYS A 87 0.82 12.65 13.83
C LYS A 87 2.06 13.46 14.19
N LEU A 88 3.01 13.54 13.25
CA LEU A 88 4.26 14.28 13.39
C LEU A 88 4.28 15.48 12.44
N SER A 89 5.06 16.50 12.79
CA SER A 89 5.47 17.56 11.85
C SER A 89 6.46 17.00 10.82
N LEU A 90 6.69 17.71 9.70
CA LEU A 90 7.76 17.34 8.75
C LEU A 90 9.17 17.40 9.36
N LYS A 91 9.33 17.97 10.56
CA LYS A 91 10.59 18.02 11.32
C LYS A 91 10.72 16.88 12.34
N GLY A 92 9.72 15.99 12.42
CA GLY A 92 9.72 14.85 13.33
C GLY A 92 9.14 15.14 14.72
N ASP A 93 8.64 16.36 14.97
CA ASP A 93 8.01 16.72 16.24
C ASP A 93 6.64 16.04 16.39
N VAL A 94 6.34 15.50 17.57
CA VAL A 94 5.01 14.94 17.85
C VAL A 94 4.00 16.08 17.95
N ILE A 95 3.03 16.10 17.03
CA ILE A 95 1.87 17.01 17.11
C ILE A 95 0.84 16.40 18.07
N TRP A 96 0.52 15.11 17.86
CA TRP A 96 -0.25 14.32 18.82
C TRP A 96 0.00 12.83 18.58
N LYS A 97 -0.35 12.02 19.58
CA LYS A 97 -0.48 10.56 19.45
C LYS A 97 -1.71 10.07 20.20
N VAL A 98 -2.38 9.05 19.67
CA VAL A 98 -3.57 8.44 20.29
C VAL A 98 -3.45 6.92 20.24
N SER A 99 -3.86 6.27 21.33
CA SER A 99 -4.04 4.81 21.34
C SER A 99 -5.36 4.46 20.66
N TYR A 100 -5.34 3.50 19.73
CA TYR A 100 -6.52 3.11 18.95
C TYR A 100 -7.05 1.71 19.27
N GLY A 101 -6.46 1.03 20.26
CA GLY A 101 -6.88 -0.31 20.67
C GLY A 101 -5.74 -1.33 20.59
N LYS A 102 -6.08 -2.60 20.79
CA LYS A 102 -5.11 -3.70 20.78
C LYS A 102 -4.52 -3.92 19.39
N GLU A 103 -3.28 -4.37 19.37
CA GLU A 103 -2.62 -4.88 18.17
C GLU A 103 -2.09 -6.31 18.37
N PHE A 104 -1.60 -6.91 17.30
CA PHE A 104 -1.02 -8.25 17.32
C PHE A 104 0.31 -8.28 18.09
N THR A 105 0.40 -9.12 19.12
CA THR A 105 1.52 -9.17 20.07
C THR A 105 2.40 -10.40 19.97
N GLU A 106 2.08 -11.36 19.08
CA GLU A 106 2.90 -12.56 18.90
C GLU A 106 4.10 -12.29 17.97
N SER A 107 4.43 -13.23 17.08
CA SER A 107 5.58 -13.12 16.18
C SER A 107 5.47 -11.88 15.26
N TYR A 108 6.53 -11.08 15.25
CA TYR A 108 6.62 -9.81 14.49
C TYR A 108 5.58 -8.76 14.93
N PRO A 109 5.60 -8.34 16.20
CA PRO A 109 4.50 -7.60 16.82
C PRO A 109 4.29 -6.19 16.24
N GLY A 110 3.06 -5.70 16.37
CA GLY A 110 2.65 -4.33 16.01
C GLY A 110 1.97 -4.18 14.64
N PRO A 111 1.55 -2.95 14.31
CA PRO A 111 0.78 -2.67 13.09
C PRO A 111 1.62 -2.79 11.82
N ARG A 112 0.97 -3.24 10.75
CA ARG A 112 1.58 -3.47 9.43
C ARG A 112 0.92 -2.63 8.33
N SER A 113 -0.39 -2.42 8.43
CA SER A 113 -1.17 -1.57 7.54
C SER A 113 -0.78 -0.10 7.67
N CYS A 114 -0.88 0.66 6.58
CA CYS A 114 -0.68 2.11 6.60
C CYS A 114 -2.00 2.84 6.88
N PRO A 115 -1.98 3.99 7.58
CA PRO A 115 -3.16 4.83 7.66
C PRO A 115 -3.54 5.37 6.28
N VAL A 116 -4.84 5.43 5.98
CA VAL A 116 -5.35 6.04 4.75
C VAL A 116 -6.04 7.34 5.10
N ILE A 117 -5.60 8.46 4.56
CA ILE A 117 -6.13 9.79 4.85
C ILE A 117 -6.94 10.28 3.67
N VAL A 118 -8.17 10.75 3.96
CA VAL A 118 -9.06 11.42 3.02
C VAL A 118 -9.63 12.65 3.71
N GLY A 119 -8.97 13.79 3.51
CA GLY A 119 -9.36 15.05 4.15
C GLY A 119 -9.26 15.05 5.67
N ASP A 120 -10.41 15.14 6.32
CA ASP A 120 -10.54 15.17 7.78
C ASP A 120 -10.64 13.77 8.41
N GLN A 121 -10.70 12.72 7.59
CA GLN A 121 -10.84 11.33 8.00
C GLN A 121 -9.58 10.52 7.73
N LEU A 122 -9.30 9.59 8.64
CA LEU A 122 -8.20 8.63 8.58
C LEU A 122 -8.72 7.23 8.89
N TYR A 123 -8.26 6.24 8.14
CA TYR A 123 -8.70 4.86 8.25
C TYR A 123 -7.53 3.93 8.60
N ILE A 124 -7.76 3.01 9.53
CA ILE A 124 -6.79 1.98 9.94
C ILE A 124 -7.51 0.64 10.02
N LEU A 125 -6.92 -0.39 9.41
CA LEU A 125 -7.24 -1.77 9.71
C LEU A 125 -6.15 -2.36 10.61
N THR A 126 -6.52 -2.73 11.83
CA THR A 126 -5.59 -3.34 12.78
C THR A 126 -5.33 -4.81 12.47
N SER A 127 -4.23 -5.35 13.00
CA SER A 127 -3.87 -6.74 12.78
C SER A 127 -4.72 -7.75 13.57
N VAL A 128 -5.69 -7.24 14.34
CA VAL A 128 -6.71 -8.00 15.08
C VAL A 128 -8.13 -7.72 14.55
N GLY A 129 -8.25 -7.26 13.30
CA GLY A 129 -9.52 -7.19 12.58
C GLY A 129 -10.41 -5.99 12.92
N GLN A 130 -9.90 -4.97 13.60
CA GLN A 130 -10.66 -3.74 13.85
C GLN A 130 -10.43 -2.74 12.71
N LEU A 131 -11.50 -2.37 12.00
CA LEU A 131 -11.48 -1.29 11.03
C LEU A 131 -11.97 -0.01 11.70
N LEU A 132 -11.14 1.03 11.69
CA LEU A 132 -11.38 2.28 12.40
C LEU A 132 -11.44 3.44 11.41
N CYS A 133 -12.38 4.35 11.62
CA CYS A 133 -12.37 5.69 11.05
C CYS A 133 -12.17 6.71 12.17
N LEU A 134 -11.14 7.53 12.03
CA LEU A 134 -10.68 8.51 13.01
C LEU A 134 -10.59 9.90 12.38
N LYS A 135 -10.63 10.96 13.18
CA LYS A 135 -10.35 12.32 12.72
C LYS A 135 -8.86 12.57 12.55
N THR A 136 -8.46 13.28 11.50
CA THR A 136 -7.05 13.70 11.30
C THR A 136 -6.62 14.85 12.21
N SER A 137 -7.58 15.53 12.84
CA SER A 137 -7.33 16.67 13.75
C SER A 137 -6.72 16.22 15.07
N ASP A 138 -7.25 15.15 15.67
CA ASP A 138 -6.97 14.72 17.05
C ASP A 138 -6.97 13.18 17.24
N GLY A 139 -7.26 12.42 16.19
CA GLY A 139 -7.36 10.95 16.26
C GLY A 139 -8.63 10.43 16.92
N ALA A 140 -9.62 11.29 17.19
CA ALA A 140 -10.88 10.86 17.78
C ALA A 140 -11.64 9.90 16.86
N LYS A 141 -12.18 8.82 17.43
CA LYS A 141 -12.96 7.83 16.68
C LYS A 141 -14.28 8.40 16.17
N ILE A 142 -14.55 8.18 14.89
CA ILE A 142 -15.81 8.51 14.22
C ILE A 142 -16.70 7.26 14.19
N TRP A 143 -16.18 6.16 13.66
CA TRP A 143 -16.86 4.86 13.64
C TRP A 143 -15.86 3.70 13.66
N SER A 144 -16.32 2.49 13.98
CA SER A 144 -15.51 1.26 13.91
C SER A 144 -16.35 0.06 13.48
N LYS A 145 -15.69 -0.93 12.87
CA LYS A 145 -16.23 -2.25 12.54
C LYS A 145 -15.28 -3.36 12.98
N ASP A 146 -15.84 -4.49 13.38
CA ASP A 146 -15.08 -5.69 13.73
C ASP A 146 -15.24 -6.70 12.59
N LEU A 147 -14.18 -6.93 11.82
CA LEU A 147 -14.28 -7.80 10.65
C LEU A 147 -14.52 -9.26 10.99
N PHE A 148 -14.12 -9.70 12.17
CA PHE A 148 -14.29 -11.09 12.59
C PHE A 148 -15.73 -11.34 13.06
N LYS A 149 -16.30 -10.37 13.78
CA LYS A 149 -17.67 -10.45 14.28
C LYS A 149 -18.70 -10.11 13.20
N ASP A 150 -18.49 -9.03 12.46
CA ASP A 150 -19.51 -8.46 11.58
C ASP A 150 -19.50 -9.09 10.18
N PHE A 151 -18.35 -9.63 9.74
CA PHE A 151 -18.13 -10.09 8.36
C PHE A 151 -17.39 -11.42 8.27
N ASP A 152 -17.55 -12.27 9.29
CA ASP A 152 -17.07 -13.65 9.36
C ASP A 152 -15.60 -13.89 8.96
N GLY A 153 -14.78 -12.84 9.07
CA GLY A 153 -13.34 -12.92 8.94
C GLY A 153 -12.74 -13.71 10.10
N SER A 154 -11.44 -14.00 10.01
CA SER A 154 -10.74 -14.69 11.09
C SER A 154 -9.29 -14.23 11.22
N GLN A 155 -8.74 -14.44 12.41
CA GLN A 155 -7.33 -14.20 12.67
C GLN A 155 -6.46 -15.09 11.77
N ILE A 156 -5.43 -14.48 11.16
CA ILE A 156 -4.42 -15.16 10.37
C ILE A 156 -3.09 -15.21 11.12
N THR A 157 -2.20 -16.11 10.69
CA THR A 157 -0.99 -16.55 11.40
C THR A 157 -0.13 -15.40 11.95
N TRP A 158 0.01 -14.28 11.22
CA TRP A 158 0.84 -13.14 11.63
C TRP A 158 0.06 -11.83 11.67
N GLY A 159 -1.21 -11.88 12.08
CA GLY A 159 -2.02 -10.66 12.11
C GLY A 159 -2.64 -10.32 10.77
N LEU A 160 -3.87 -9.80 10.77
CA LEU A 160 -4.45 -9.24 9.56
C LEU A 160 -3.57 -8.08 9.05
N ASN A 161 -3.45 -7.91 7.75
CA ASN A 161 -2.71 -6.79 7.18
C ASN A 161 -3.34 -6.39 5.86
N GLU A 162 -3.81 -5.16 5.77
CA GLU A 162 -4.36 -4.59 4.55
C GLU A 162 -4.44 -3.08 4.76
N THR A 163 -3.74 -2.32 3.92
CA THR A 163 -4.06 -0.90 3.79
C THR A 163 -5.35 -0.82 2.99
N VAL A 164 -6.42 -0.31 3.57
CA VAL A 164 -7.73 -0.27 2.89
C VAL A 164 -7.67 0.58 1.62
N VAL A 165 -8.47 0.22 0.63
CA VAL A 165 -8.57 1.00 -0.62
C VAL A 165 -9.81 1.89 -0.56
N ILE A 166 -9.69 3.15 -0.96
CA ILE A 166 -10.81 4.10 -0.97
C ILE A 166 -10.99 4.68 -2.37
N ASP A 167 -12.24 4.68 -2.83
CA ASP A 167 -12.67 5.29 -4.08
C ASP A 167 -13.93 6.13 -3.84
N GLY A 168 -13.79 7.45 -3.85
CA GLY A 168 -14.88 8.36 -3.50
C GLY A 168 -15.38 8.15 -2.06
N ASN A 169 -16.61 7.68 -1.92
CA ASN A 169 -17.23 7.37 -0.62
C ASN A 169 -17.18 5.88 -0.26
N THR A 170 -16.55 5.05 -1.09
CA THR A 170 -16.48 3.61 -0.87
C THR A 170 -15.12 3.23 -0.30
N LEU A 171 -15.13 2.46 0.78
CA LEU A 171 -13.96 1.81 1.37
C LEU A 171 -14.05 0.30 1.13
N TYR A 172 -13.00 -0.30 0.60
CA TYR A 172 -12.89 -1.73 0.37
C TYR A 172 -11.98 -2.39 1.41
N CYS A 173 -12.38 -3.58 1.87
CA CYS A 173 -11.58 -4.39 2.79
C CYS A 173 -11.81 -5.89 2.57
N THR A 174 -10.83 -6.73 2.87
CA THR A 174 -10.82 -8.18 2.63
C THR A 174 -10.81 -8.99 3.94
N PRO A 175 -11.96 -9.23 4.59
CA PRO A 175 -12.04 -10.12 5.76
C PRO A 175 -11.57 -11.55 5.47
N GLY A 176 -11.84 -12.06 4.26
CA GLY A 176 -11.57 -13.45 3.87
C GLY A 176 -12.31 -14.46 4.75
N GLY A 177 -13.63 -14.54 4.54
CA GLY A 177 -14.55 -15.41 5.27
C GLY A 177 -15.23 -16.47 4.41
N LYS A 178 -16.08 -17.27 5.07
CA LYS A 178 -16.94 -18.28 4.42
C LYS A 178 -18.07 -17.64 3.64
N THR A 179 -18.58 -16.52 4.14
CA THR A 179 -19.75 -15.80 3.63
C THR A 179 -19.32 -14.51 2.94
N ASN A 180 -18.36 -13.78 3.51
CA ASN A 180 -17.89 -12.50 2.97
C ASN A 180 -16.41 -12.59 2.59
N ASN A 181 -16.12 -12.42 1.31
CA ASN A 181 -14.74 -12.42 0.83
C ASN A 181 -14.11 -11.03 0.98
N VAL A 182 -14.76 -10.08 0.32
CA VAL A 182 -14.45 -8.65 0.30
C VAL A 182 -15.73 -7.90 0.62
N ILE A 183 -15.60 -6.80 1.34
CA ILE A 183 -16.71 -5.91 1.68
C ILE A 183 -16.43 -4.52 1.14
N ALA A 184 -17.51 -3.81 0.82
CA ALA A 184 -17.48 -2.37 0.59
C ALA A 184 -18.35 -1.66 1.61
N LEU A 185 -17.78 -0.64 2.24
CA LEU A 185 -18.46 0.19 3.22
C LEU A 185 -18.54 1.63 2.74
N ASN A 186 -19.56 2.36 3.18
CA ASN A 186 -19.58 3.80 3.10
C ASN A 186 -18.52 4.33 4.09
N ARG A 187 -17.48 4.96 3.57
CA ARG A 187 -16.33 5.42 4.38
C ARG A 187 -16.73 6.49 5.42
N MET A 188 -17.85 7.18 5.22
CA MET A 188 -18.26 8.28 6.10
C MET A 188 -18.85 7.76 7.42
N ASN A 189 -19.57 6.64 7.39
CA ASN A 189 -20.36 6.15 8.52
C ASN A 189 -20.17 4.64 8.81
N GLY A 190 -19.45 3.92 7.97
CA GLY A 190 -19.19 2.48 8.11
C GLY A 190 -20.37 1.59 7.72
N GLU A 191 -21.41 2.13 7.08
CA GLU A 191 -22.54 1.33 6.59
C GLU A 191 -22.11 0.37 5.49
N LEU A 192 -22.65 -0.83 5.49
CA LEU A 192 -22.38 -1.83 4.46
C LEU A 192 -23.04 -1.41 3.14
N LEU A 193 -22.25 -1.35 2.07
CA LEU A 193 -22.75 -1.10 0.70
C LEU A 193 -22.98 -2.42 -0.04
N TRP A 194 -21.99 -3.32 -0.02
CA TRP A 194 -22.10 -4.65 -0.60
C TRP A 194 -21.07 -5.61 0.01
N THR A 195 -21.32 -6.91 -0.16
CA THR A 195 -20.34 -7.97 0.10
C THR A 195 -20.15 -8.81 -1.16
N SER A 196 -18.90 -9.24 -1.41
CA SER A 196 -18.61 -10.26 -2.41
C SER A 196 -18.78 -11.64 -1.77
N PRO A 197 -19.45 -12.60 -2.44
CA PRO A 197 -19.62 -13.95 -1.92
C PRO A 197 -18.30 -14.59 -1.50
N GLY A 198 -18.28 -15.13 -0.28
CA GLY A 198 -17.18 -15.88 0.31
C GLY A 198 -16.82 -17.12 -0.50
N MET A 199 -15.53 -17.45 -0.50
CA MET A 199 -15.01 -18.71 -1.07
C MET A 199 -14.47 -19.65 0.02
N GLY A 200 -14.64 -19.31 1.30
CA GLY A 200 -14.10 -20.09 2.42
C GLY A 200 -12.61 -19.87 2.69
N ASN A 201 -11.93 -19.05 1.90
CA ASN A 201 -10.52 -18.73 2.08
C ASN A 201 -10.33 -17.58 3.07
N LYS A 202 -9.32 -17.71 3.93
CA LYS A 202 -8.87 -16.63 4.82
C LYS A 202 -8.27 -15.46 4.03
N SER A 203 -8.22 -14.27 4.64
CA SER A 203 -7.46 -13.13 4.12
C SER A 203 -5.96 -13.48 4.02
N ALA A 204 -5.22 -12.76 3.18
CA ALA A 204 -3.82 -13.09 2.90
C ALA A 204 -2.88 -11.88 2.80
N TYR A 205 -3.05 -10.92 3.72
CA TYR A 205 -2.13 -9.79 3.92
C TYR A 205 -2.07 -8.77 2.74
N CYS A 206 -2.97 -8.91 1.76
CA CYS A 206 -2.92 -8.23 0.48
C CYS A 206 -3.66 -6.89 0.55
N THR A 207 -2.97 -5.78 0.25
CA THR A 207 -3.64 -4.51 -0.08
C THR A 207 -4.18 -4.60 -1.50
N PRO A 208 -5.52 -4.51 -1.72
CA PRO A 208 -6.10 -4.63 -3.04
C PRO A 208 -5.56 -3.59 -4.03
N LEU A 209 -5.63 -3.93 -5.31
CA LEU A 209 -5.42 -3.02 -6.41
C LEU A 209 -6.79 -2.61 -6.99
N LEU A 210 -7.02 -1.32 -7.21
CA LEU A 210 -8.19 -0.84 -7.96
C LEU A 210 -7.82 -0.53 -9.41
N ALA A 211 -7.92 -1.53 -10.29
CA ALA A 211 -7.64 -1.39 -11.71
C ALA A 211 -8.80 -0.67 -12.43
N LYS A 212 -8.49 0.42 -13.13
CA LYS A 212 -9.47 1.19 -13.92
C LYS A 212 -9.44 0.70 -15.37
N LEU A 213 -10.56 0.12 -15.81
CA LEU A 213 -10.82 -0.18 -17.22
C LEU A 213 -11.74 0.87 -17.83
N ALA A 214 -11.86 0.88 -19.15
CA ALA A 214 -12.76 1.79 -19.86
C ALA A 214 -14.23 1.65 -19.42
N LYS A 215 -14.68 0.43 -19.11
CA LYS A 215 -16.08 0.14 -18.76
C LYS A 215 -16.37 0.03 -17.26
N ARG A 216 -15.36 -0.24 -16.43
CA ARG A 216 -15.53 -0.49 -14.98
C ARG A 216 -14.23 -0.36 -14.21
N LYS A 217 -14.33 -0.35 -12.89
CA LYS A 217 -13.19 -0.58 -12.00
C LYS A 217 -13.26 -2.03 -11.49
N ILE A 218 -12.13 -2.71 -11.49
CA ILE A 218 -11.99 -4.03 -10.88
C ILE A 218 -11.13 -3.89 -9.64
N LEU A 219 -11.65 -4.38 -8.53
CA LEU A 219 -10.87 -4.59 -7.33
C LEU A 219 -10.19 -5.96 -7.43
N VAL A 220 -8.86 -5.99 -7.43
CA VAL A 220 -8.06 -7.21 -7.46
C VAL A 220 -7.39 -7.40 -6.11
N THR A 221 -7.65 -8.52 -5.44
CA THR A 221 -7.02 -8.87 -4.16
C THR A 221 -6.66 -10.36 -4.13
N MET A 222 -5.99 -10.78 -3.05
CA MET A 222 -5.62 -12.17 -2.83
C MET A 222 -6.13 -12.65 -1.47
N THR A 223 -6.64 -13.88 -1.47
CA THR A 223 -6.94 -14.67 -0.27
C THR A 223 -5.94 -15.80 -0.14
N ALA A 224 -6.08 -16.63 0.89
CA ALA A 224 -5.15 -17.71 1.23
C ALA A 224 -4.82 -18.68 0.08
N SER A 225 -5.70 -18.77 -0.94
CA SER A 225 -5.57 -19.72 -2.04
C SER A 225 -5.91 -19.16 -3.43
N ASN A 226 -6.41 -17.92 -3.54
CA ASN A 226 -6.92 -17.39 -4.80
C ASN A 226 -6.61 -15.90 -4.99
N ILE A 227 -6.30 -15.53 -6.23
CA ILE A 227 -6.43 -14.18 -6.77
C ILE A 227 -7.89 -13.97 -7.17
N LEU A 228 -8.44 -12.81 -6.84
CA LEU A 228 -9.84 -12.48 -7.07
C LEU A 228 -9.95 -11.22 -7.92
N GLY A 229 -10.88 -11.22 -8.88
CA GLY A 229 -11.29 -10.02 -9.60
C GLY A 229 -12.75 -9.74 -9.32
N ILE A 230 -13.03 -8.57 -8.74
CA ILE A 230 -14.35 -8.19 -8.26
C ILE A 230 -14.78 -6.88 -8.92
N ASP A 231 -16.02 -6.82 -9.37
CA ASP A 231 -16.62 -5.57 -9.81
C ASP A 231 -16.70 -4.60 -8.63
N ALA A 232 -15.93 -3.51 -8.67
CA ALA A 232 -15.81 -2.61 -7.53
C ALA A 232 -17.10 -1.82 -7.22
N ALA A 233 -18.02 -1.72 -8.18
CA ALA A 233 -19.30 -1.05 -7.99
C ALA A 233 -20.33 -1.96 -7.33
N THR A 234 -20.35 -3.25 -7.68
CA THR A 234 -21.43 -4.16 -7.27
C THR A 234 -21.03 -5.27 -6.30
N GLY A 235 -19.73 -5.48 -6.09
CA GLY A 235 -19.22 -6.61 -5.29
C GLY A 235 -19.32 -7.97 -5.99
N LYS A 236 -19.66 -8.00 -7.28
CA LYS A 236 -19.79 -9.26 -8.02
C LYS A 236 -18.41 -9.85 -8.26
N LEU A 237 -18.18 -11.08 -7.83
CA LEU A 237 -17.01 -11.86 -8.23
C LEU A 237 -17.08 -12.13 -9.74
N LEU A 238 -16.11 -11.59 -10.48
CA LEU A 238 -16.02 -11.73 -11.94
C LEU A 238 -15.25 -12.99 -12.31
N TRP A 239 -14.12 -13.20 -11.65
CA TRP A 239 -13.25 -14.34 -11.87
C TRP A 239 -12.40 -14.60 -10.62
N ASN A 240 -11.84 -15.80 -10.56
CA ASN A 240 -10.81 -16.16 -9.60
C ASN A 240 -9.73 -17.01 -10.29
N TYR A 241 -8.53 -17.01 -9.73
CA TYR A 241 -7.40 -17.81 -10.21
C TYR A 241 -6.68 -18.41 -9.00
N GLU A 242 -6.45 -19.72 -8.99
CA GLU A 242 -5.79 -20.39 -7.88
C GLU A 242 -4.31 -19.96 -7.76
N GLN A 243 -3.92 -19.51 -6.57
CA GLN A 243 -2.57 -19.12 -6.23
C GLN A 243 -2.36 -19.42 -4.75
N THR A 244 -1.66 -20.53 -4.46
CA THR A 244 -1.39 -21.02 -3.10
C THR A 244 0.09 -20.92 -2.77
N ASN A 245 0.42 -20.82 -1.48
CA ASN A 245 1.75 -21.16 -0.97
C ASN A 245 1.64 -21.79 0.43
N GLN A 246 2.74 -22.35 0.92
CA GLN A 246 2.76 -23.14 2.16
C GLN A 246 2.33 -22.39 3.43
N TRP A 247 2.25 -21.05 3.40
CA TRP A 247 1.90 -20.21 4.55
C TRP A 247 0.69 -19.30 4.30
N SER A 248 0.02 -19.41 3.14
CA SER A 248 -1.09 -18.54 2.73
C SER A 248 -0.76 -17.03 2.80
N VAL A 249 0.49 -16.65 2.50
CA VAL A 249 0.94 -15.25 2.54
C VAL A 249 0.99 -14.66 1.14
N HIS A 250 0.16 -13.66 0.87
CA HIS A 250 0.06 -12.99 -0.42
C HIS A 250 0.14 -11.46 -0.25
N ALA A 251 1.21 -11.00 0.40
CA ALA A 251 1.32 -9.63 0.92
C ALA A 251 1.69 -8.55 -0.12
N ASN A 252 1.96 -8.93 -1.37
CA ASN A 252 2.22 -7.94 -2.42
C ASN A 252 0.92 -7.48 -3.05
N THR A 253 0.75 -6.17 -3.20
CA THR A 253 -0.28 -5.58 -4.06
C THR A 253 -0.05 -6.03 -5.51
N PRO A 254 -1.09 -6.51 -6.23
CA PRO A 254 -0.98 -6.82 -7.66
C PRO A 254 -0.48 -5.61 -8.47
N LEU A 255 0.25 -5.87 -9.56
CA LEU A 255 0.70 -4.82 -10.49
C LEU A 255 -0.24 -4.79 -11.69
N TYR A 256 -0.56 -3.59 -12.18
CA TYR A 256 -1.32 -3.42 -13.42
C TYR A 256 -0.65 -2.40 -14.32
N ALA A 257 -0.29 -2.84 -15.53
CA ALA A 257 0.38 -2.04 -16.54
C ALA A 257 0.04 -2.58 -17.93
N ASP A 258 -0.14 -1.69 -18.90
CA ASP A 258 -0.41 -2.04 -20.31
C ASP A 258 -1.55 -3.07 -20.48
N GLY A 259 -2.60 -2.97 -19.66
CA GLY A 259 -3.75 -3.88 -19.71
C GLY A 259 -3.53 -5.26 -19.05
N GLY A 260 -2.30 -5.58 -18.63
CA GLY A 260 -1.96 -6.83 -17.95
C GLY A 260 -1.96 -6.68 -16.43
N LEU A 261 -2.29 -7.76 -15.74
CA LEU A 261 -2.27 -7.89 -14.28
C LEU A 261 -1.19 -8.89 -13.87
N PHE A 262 -0.30 -8.54 -12.95
CA PHE A 262 0.69 -9.44 -12.41
C PHE A 262 0.51 -9.62 -10.90
N CYS A 263 0.29 -10.87 -10.48
CA CYS A 263 0.10 -11.25 -9.08
C CYS A 263 1.20 -12.23 -8.67
N PHE A 264 1.85 -11.99 -7.53
CA PHE A 264 3.07 -12.71 -7.16
C PHE A 264 3.21 -12.87 -5.65
N SER A 265 3.93 -13.92 -5.24
CA SER A 265 3.99 -14.35 -3.85
C SER A 265 5.30 -15.02 -3.51
N GLY A 266 5.68 -14.92 -2.24
CA GLY A 266 6.91 -15.50 -1.70
C GLY A 266 6.90 -17.02 -1.62
N TYR A 267 7.87 -17.54 -0.85
CA TYR A 267 7.99 -18.97 -0.58
C TYR A 267 8.15 -19.83 -1.85
N GLY A 268 8.84 -19.29 -2.88
CA GLY A 268 9.10 -19.99 -4.13
C GLY A 268 7.88 -20.14 -5.05
N LYS A 269 6.72 -19.57 -4.69
CA LYS A 269 5.52 -19.64 -5.54
C LYS A 269 5.69 -18.84 -6.82
N GLY A 270 6.37 -17.69 -6.77
CA GLY A 270 6.53 -16.83 -7.92
C GLY A 270 5.26 -16.05 -8.26
N GLY A 271 5.07 -15.74 -9.54
CA GLY A 271 3.95 -14.92 -10.00
C GLY A 271 3.40 -15.29 -11.37
N VAL A 272 2.15 -14.88 -11.59
CA VAL A 272 1.39 -15.08 -12.83
C VAL A 272 1.03 -13.73 -13.43
N LYS A 273 1.24 -13.59 -14.74
CA LYS A 273 0.65 -12.49 -15.51
C LYS A 273 -0.64 -12.96 -16.17
N LEU A 274 -1.71 -12.25 -15.87
CA LEU A 274 -3.05 -12.46 -16.40
C LEU A 274 -3.38 -11.30 -17.35
N LYS A 275 -3.92 -11.64 -18.52
CA LYS A 275 -4.57 -10.71 -19.42
C LYS A 275 -6.03 -10.61 -19.03
N LEU A 276 -6.52 -9.39 -18.91
CA LEU A 276 -7.94 -9.10 -18.77
C LEU A 276 -8.52 -8.84 -20.16
N ASN A 277 -9.75 -9.27 -20.40
CA ASN A 277 -10.50 -8.77 -21.55
C ASN A 277 -10.94 -7.31 -21.32
N ASP A 278 -11.45 -6.64 -22.37
CA ASP A 278 -11.73 -5.19 -22.36
C ASP A 278 -12.69 -4.73 -21.25
N ASP A 279 -13.64 -5.58 -20.86
CA ASP A 279 -14.59 -5.29 -19.79
C ASP A 279 -14.20 -5.92 -18.45
N GLY A 280 -13.10 -6.69 -18.39
CA GLY A 280 -12.57 -7.26 -17.17
C GLY A 280 -13.29 -8.48 -16.62
N THR A 281 -14.29 -9.00 -17.32
CA THR A 281 -15.11 -10.12 -16.85
C THR A 281 -14.43 -11.47 -16.99
N THR A 282 -13.41 -11.59 -17.86
CA THR A 282 -12.66 -12.83 -18.05
C THR A 282 -11.15 -12.58 -18.04
N ILE A 283 -10.41 -13.65 -17.72
CA ILE A 283 -8.95 -13.64 -17.67
C ILE A 283 -8.37 -14.79 -18.49
N SER A 284 -7.15 -14.58 -18.99
CA SER A 284 -6.31 -15.65 -19.54
C SER A 284 -4.88 -15.50 -19.02
N LYS A 285 -4.20 -16.61 -18.74
CA LYS A 285 -2.78 -16.59 -18.37
C LYS A 285 -1.93 -16.22 -19.59
N GLU A 286 -1.06 -15.22 -19.45
CA GLU A 286 -0.05 -14.89 -20.47
C GLU A 286 1.25 -15.66 -20.19
N TRP A 287 1.81 -15.48 -19.00
CA TRP A 287 3.03 -16.17 -18.59
C TRP A 287 3.09 -16.34 -17.07
N PHE A 288 4.01 -17.19 -16.62
CA PHE A 288 4.26 -17.48 -15.22
C PHE A 288 5.77 -17.49 -14.97
N SER A 289 6.20 -16.98 -13.81
CA SER A 289 7.59 -16.97 -13.39
C SER A 289 7.71 -17.50 -11.97
N THR A 290 8.55 -18.51 -11.76
CA THR A 290 8.95 -18.96 -10.42
C THR A 290 10.02 -18.06 -9.78
N THR A 291 10.67 -17.19 -10.56
CA THR A 291 11.79 -16.38 -10.09
C THR A 291 11.32 -15.10 -9.38
N LEU A 292 10.19 -14.53 -9.81
CA LEU A 292 9.54 -13.37 -9.18
C LEU A 292 8.76 -13.75 -7.92
N ASP A 293 9.48 -14.20 -6.89
CA ASP A 293 8.92 -14.72 -5.63
C ASP A 293 9.11 -13.77 -4.44
N SER A 294 8.90 -12.46 -4.63
CA SER A 294 8.94 -11.53 -3.51
C SER A 294 7.89 -11.90 -2.46
N ARG A 295 8.27 -11.94 -1.18
CA ARG A 295 7.33 -12.24 -0.08
C ARG A 295 6.53 -11.02 0.38
N ILE A 296 7.23 -9.92 0.64
CA ILE A 296 6.71 -8.64 1.18
C ILE A 296 7.41 -7.42 0.57
N GLY A 297 8.39 -7.65 -0.32
CA GLY A 297 9.26 -6.61 -0.88
C GLY A 297 8.56 -5.71 -1.89
N GLY A 298 7.41 -6.13 -2.41
CA GLY A 298 6.76 -5.51 -3.55
C GLY A 298 7.59 -5.63 -4.82
N ALA A 299 7.13 -4.92 -5.85
CA ALA A 299 7.79 -4.76 -7.13
C ALA A 299 7.36 -3.42 -7.74
N VAL A 300 8.12 -2.94 -8.73
CA VAL A 300 7.75 -1.77 -9.54
C VAL A 300 7.82 -2.14 -11.02
N VAL A 301 6.91 -1.59 -11.83
CA VAL A 301 6.95 -1.72 -13.29
C VAL A 301 7.42 -0.39 -13.89
N VAL A 302 8.61 -0.37 -14.48
CA VAL A 302 9.22 0.83 -15.05
C VAL A 302 9.72 0.50 -16.45
N ASN A 303 9.32 1.31 -17.44
CA ASN A 303 9.76 1.18 -18.83
C ASN A 303 9.60 -0.23 -19.42
N GLY A 304 8.52 -0.93 -19.08
CA GLY A 304 8.25 -2.29 -19.57
C GLY A 304 8.99 -3.41 -18.82
N TYR A 305 9.60 -3.12 -17.67
CA TYR A 305 10.31 -4.09 -16.86
C TYR A 305 9.81 -4.11 -15.41
N ILE A 306 9.71 -5.31 -14.84
CA ILE A 306 9.44 -5.54 -13.42
C ILE A 306 10.78 -5.57 -12.69
N TYR A 307 10.90 -4.76 -11.64
CA TYR A 307 12.02 -4.81 -10.71
C TYR A 307 11.54 -5.26 -9.34
N SER A 308 12.16 -6.31 -8.79
CA SER A 308 11.77 -6.93 -7.52
C SER A 308 12.96 -7.62 -6.86
N SER A 309 12.87 -7.85 -5.54
CA SER A 309 13.70 -8.85 -4.86
C SER A 309 12.94 -10.17 -4.68
N GLY A 310 13.66 -11.29 -4.60
CA GLY A 310 13.11 -12.64 -4.41
C GLY A 310 13.32 -13.19 -3.00
N ASP A 311 12.41 -14.04 -2.54
CA ASP A 311 12.40 -14.62 -1.19
C ASP A 311 13.27 -15.88 -1.09
N VAL A 312 12.88 -16.96 -1.76
CA VAL A 312 13.63 -18.21 -1.89
C VAL A 312 14.74 -18.06 -2.92
N ASN A 313 14.49 -17.32 -4.00
CA ASN A 313 15.50 -17.06 -5.02
C ASN A 313 16.63 -16.14 -4.54
N ARG A 314 16.42 -15.36 -3.46
CA ARG A 314 17.43 -14.52 -2.78
C ARG A 314 18.20 -13.58 -3.72
N ALA A 315 17.57 -13.11 -4.79
CA ALA A 315 18.19 -12.23 -5.77
C ALA A 315 17.29 -11.03 -6.09
N TRP A 316 17.91 -9.91 -6.43
CA TRP A 316 17.28 -8.77 -7.07
C TRP A 316 17.23 -8.99 -8.58
N GLN A 317 16.08 -8.76 -9.18
CA GLN A 317 15.79 -9.22 -10.53
C GLN A 317 15.18 -8.11 -11.38
N CYS A 318 15.41 -8.22 -12.68
CA CYS A 318 14.66 -7.50 -13.71
C CYS A 318 14.02 -8.53 -14.64
N VAL A 319 12.73 -8.37 -14.90
CA VAL A 319 11.96 -9.25 -15.79
C VAL A 319 11.20 -8.41 -16.80
N ASP A 320 11.22 -8.81 -18.06
CA ASP A 320 10.45 -8.14 -19.11
C ASP A 320 8.94 -8.35 -18.90
N TRP A 321 8.19 -7.25 -18.83
CA TRP A 321 6.75 -7.26 -18.53
C TRP A 321 5.93 -8.02 -19.59
N LYS A 322 6.36 -7.97 -20.85
CA LYS A 322 5.61 -8.57 -21.95
C LYS A 322 5.83 -10.08 -22.00
N THR A 323 7.07 -10.51 -21.83
CA THR A 323 7.47 -11.90 -22.10
C THR A 323 7.68 -12.74 -20.85
N GLY A 324 7.90 -12.13 -19.68
CA GLY A 324 8.30 -12.84 -18.47
C GLY A 324 9.77 -13.27 -18.47
N GLU A 325 10.56 -12.85 -19.46
CA GLU A 325 11.99 -13.18 -19.56
C GLU A 325 12.80 -12.45 -18.48
N GLN A 326 13.56 -13.20 -17.67
CA GLN A 326 14.49 -12.62 -16.70
C GLN A 326 15.70 -12.03 -17.41
N LYS A 327 15.86 -10.71 -17.33
CA LYS A 327 16.97 -9.97 -17.92
C LYS A 327 18.24 -10.05 -17.09
N TYR A 328 18.11 -10.01 -15.76
CA TYR A 328 19.21 -10.30 -14.84
C TYR A 328 18.69 -10.76 -13.48
N ALA A 329 19.61 -11.34 -12.70
CA ALA A 329 19.48 -11.55 -11.26
C ALA A 329 20.82 -11.18 -10.58
N SER A 330 20.78 -10.53 -9.42
CA SER A 330 21.96 -10.19 -8.61
C SER A 330 21.75 -10.52 -7.14
N THR A 331 22.80 -11.04 -6.50
CA THR A 331 22.85 -11.40 -5.08
C THR A 331 23.64 -10.40 -4.25
N GLU A 332 24.03 -9.26 -4.82
CA GLU A 332 24.85 -8.21 -4.17
C GLU A 332 24.15 -7.53 -2.99
N LEU A 333 22.82 -7.61 -2.93
CA LEU A 333 22.00 -7.18 -1.80
C LEU A 333 21.11 -8.35 -1.37
N THR A 334 20.85 -8.44 -0.06
CA THR A 334 19.80 -9.35 0.43
C THR A 334 18.43 -8.86 0.00
N LYS A 335 17.43 -9.75 0.04
CA LYS A 335 16.03 -9.42 -0.24
C LYS A 335 15.54 -8.22 0.56
N GLY A 336 14.53 -7.53 0.03
CA GLY A 336 14.03 -6.31 0.63
C GLY A 336 13.01 -5.57 -0.22
N ASN A 337 12.72 -4.34 0.18
CA ASN A 337 11.67 -3.51 -0.40
C ASN A 337 12.21 -2.68 -1.58
N VAL A 338 11.39 -2.52 -2.60
CA VAL A 338 11.71 -1.68 -3.77
C VAL A 338 10.68 -0.58 -3.98
N ILE A 339 11.18 0.63 -4.18
CA ILE A 339 10.43 1.76 -4.73
C ILE A 339 11.25 2.40 -5.86
N TYR A 340 10.62 3.26 -6.65
CA TYR A 340 11.25 3.96 -7.75
C TYR A 340 10.94 5.46 -7.67
N ALA A 341 11.94 6.29 -7.97
CA ALA A 341 11.74 7.69 -8.23
C ALA A 341 12.85 8.22 -9.14
N ASP A 342 12.48 9.11 -10.05
CA ASP A 342 13.42 9.91 -10.84
C ASP A 342 14.55 9.10 -11.52
N GLY A 343 14.22 7.97 -12.17
CA GLY A 343 15.19 7.13 -12.89
C GLY A 343 15.95 6.12 -12.03
N MET A 344 15.74 6.12 -10.71
CA MET A 344 16.45 5.24 -9.78
C MET A 344 15.49 4.33 -9.01
N LEU A 345 15.94 3.11 -8.77
CA LEU A 345 15.38 2.21 -7.77
C LEU A 345 16.02 2.52 -6.41
N TYR A 346 15.19 2.59 -5.39
CA TYR A 346 15.62 2.63 -4.00
C TYR A 346 15.37 1.24 -3.41
N CYS A 347 16.45 0.51 -3.17
CA CYS A 347 16.46 -0.85 -2.68
C CYS A 347 16.79 -0.84 -1.19
N TYR A 348 15.84 -1.24 -0.35
CA TYR A 348 16.06 -1.35 1.09
C TYR A 348 16.08 -2.82 1.53
N SER A 349 17.27 -3.34 1.81
CA SER A 349 17.49 -4.75 2.13
C SER A 349 17.10 -5.09 3.58
N GLU A 350 16.71 -6.34 3.86
CA GLU A 350 16.43 -6.84 5.21
C GLU A 350 17.67 -6.86 6.13
N LYS A 351 18.88 -6.61 5.59
CA LYS A 351 20.08 -6.40 6.40
C LYS A 351 20.31 -4.94 6.77
N GLY A 352 19.44 -4.02 6.35
CA GLY A 352 19.56 -2.59 6.61
C GLY A 352 20.44 -1.86 5.59
N ASP A 353 20.70 -2.44 4.43
CA ASP A 353 21.38 -1.73 3.35
C ASP A 353 20.36 -0.89 2.57
N LEU A 354 20.63 0.40 2.43
CA LEU A 354 19.87 1.30 1.57
C LEU A 354 20.71 1.62 0.35
N ALA A 355 20.26 1.20 -0.82
CA ALA A 355 20.98 1.35 -2.08
C ALA A 355 20.16 2.13 -3.11
N LEU A 356 20.87 2.94 -3.89
CA LEU A 356 20.39 3.59 -5.09
C LEU A 356 20.90 2.79 -6.28
N VAL A 357 19.98 2.28 -7.10
CA VAL A 357 20.28 1.37 -8.20
C VAL A 357 19.67 1.92 -9.48
N ALA A 358 20.39 1.85 -10.60
CA ALA A 358 19.81 2.27 -11.88
C ALA A 358 18.65 1.36 -12.28
N ALA A 359 17.54 1.94 -12.75
CA ALA A 359 16.44 1.19 -13.37
C ALA A 359 16.80 0.82 -14.82
N ASP A 360 17.76 -0.09 -14.99
CA ASP A 360 18.36 -0.46 -16.26
C ASP A 360 18.24 -1.98 -16.48
N PRO A 361 17.54 -2.46 -17.52
CA PRO A 361 17.34 -3.89 -17.74
C PRO A 361 18.62 -4.64 -18.11
N THR A 362 19.74 -3.97 -18.39
CA THR A 362 21.02 -4.62 -18.74
C THR A 362 21.79 -5.15 -17.54
N GLY A 363 21.46 -4.75 -16.32
CA GLY A 363 22.12 -5.28 -15.12
C GLY A 363 21.77 -4.54 -13.83
N PHE A 364 22.03 -5.20 -12.70
CA PHE A 364 21.84 -4.63 -11.37
C PHE A 364 23.00 -3.69 -11.01
N LYS A 365 22.87 -2.40 -11.34
CA LYS A 365 23.96 -1.42 -11.17
C LYS A 365 23.75 -0.58 -9.92
N ILE A 366 24.36 -0.97 -8.80
CA ILE A 366 24.37 -0.17 -7.57
C ILE A 366 25.23 1.08 -7.81
N ILE A 367 24.61 2.26 -7.72
CA ILE A 367 25.27 3.55 -7.92
C ILE A 367 25.84 4.09 -6.60
N SER A 368 25.07 3.97 -5.52
CA SER A 368 25.52 4.31 -4.17
C SER A 368 24.78 3.47 -3.15
N LYS A 369 25.40 3.24 -1.99
CA LYS A 369 24.83 2.42 -0.92
C LYS A 369 25.30 2.95 0.43
N THR A 370 24.41 2.92 1.42
CA THR A 370 24.73 3.21 2.82
C THR A 370 24.08 2.17 3.73
N LYS A 371 24.45 2.20 5.01
CA LYS A 371 23.83 1.41 6.06
C LYS A 371 22.84 2.26 6.84
N VAL A 372 21.61 1.77 6.98
CA VAL A 372 20.67 2.30 7.96
C VAL A 372 21.11 1.80 9.34
N THR A 373 21.56 2.72 10.19
CA THR A 373 22.10 2.42 11.52
C THR A 373 21.16 2.77 12.66
N ALA A 374 20.15 3.61 12.41
CA ALA A 374 19.12 3.94 13.37
C ALA A 374 18.00 2.89 13.35
N GLY A 375 17.53 2.49 14.52
CA GLY A 375 16.54 1.43 14.69
C GLY A 375 17.16 0.06 14.95
N SER A 376 16.31 -0.90 15.26
CA SER A 376 16.67 -2.30 15.55
C SER A 376 15.56 -3.23 15.07
N ASP A 377 15.79 -4.54 15.19
CA ASP A 377 14.82 -5.59 14.90
C ASP A 377 14.40 -5.69 13.43
N GLN A 378 13.43 -6.56 13.13
CA GLN A 378 12.95 -6.76 11.76
C GLN A 378 12.28 -5.49 11.22
N HIS A 379 12.58 -5.16 9.97
CA HIS A 379 12.05 -3.98 9.29
C HIS A 379 11.59 -4.32 7.89
N TRP A 380 10.29 -4.11 7.65
CA TRP A 380 9.65 -4.39 6.37
C TRP A 380 8.80 -3.23 5.87
N ALA A 381 8.85 -2.10 6.55
CA ALA A 381 8.21 -0.88 6.08
C ALA A 381 8.83 -0.45 4.74
N HIS A 382 7.97 -0.08 3.82
CA HIS A 382 8.37 0.42 2.52
C HIS A 382 8.82 1.87 2.66
N PRO A 383 9.94 2.28 2.04
CA PRO A 383 10.34 3.67 2.06
C PRO A 383 9.30 4.55 1.35
N VAL A 384 9.21 5.81 1.78
CA VAL A 384 8.26 6.78 1.22
C VAL A 384 9.00 8.04 0.83
N ILE A 385 8.80 8.51 -0.40
CA ILE A 385 9.39 9.76 -0.87
C ILE A 385 8.32 10.84 -0.91
N SER A 386 8.63 12.01 -0.37
CA SER A 386 7.80 13.20 -0.52
C SER A 386 8.66 14.46 -0.45
N ASN A 387 8.53 15.33 -1.45
CA ASN A 387 9.18 16.64 -1.51
C ASN A 387 10.70 16.58 -1.30
N GLY A 388 11.37 15.61 -1.94
CA GLY A 388 12.82 15.45 -1.82
C GLY A 388 13.31 14.87 -0.50
N ILE A 389 12.40 14.34 0.34
CA ILE A 389 12.74 13.61 1.56
C ILE A 389 12.35 12.13 1.38
N LEU A 390 13.28 11.24 1.71
CA LEU A 390 13.04 9.80 1.84
C LEU A 390 12.79 9.48 3.32
N TYR A 391 11.58 9.05 3.63
CA TYR A 391 11.19 8.57 4.94
C TYR A 391 11.33 7.05 5.01
N LEU A 392 12.02 6.57 6.03
CA LEU A 392 12.28 5.15 6.22
C LEU A 392 12.06 4.75 7.66
N ARG A 393 11.28 3.68 7.87
CA ARG A 393 11.08 3.08 9.19
C ARG A 393 11.96 1.85 9.36
N HIS A 394 12.65 1.79 10.51
CA HIS A 394 13.40 0.64 10.98
C HIS A 394 13.02 0.35 12.44
N GLY A 395 12.19 -0.67 12.64
CA GLY A 395 11.66 -1.02 13.95
C GLY A 395 10.87 0.15 14.57
N LYS A 396 11.38 0.67 15.70
CA LYS A 396 10.82 1.81 16.43
C LYS A 396 11.23 3.19 15.91
N SER A 397 12.11 3.24 14.92
CA SER A 397 12.68 4.48 14.39
C SER A 397 12.04 4.86 13.06
N LEU A 398 11.71 6.14 12.90
CA LEU A 398 11.42 6.77 11.62
C LEU A 398 12.51 7.79 11.31
N ILE A 399 13.10 7.69 10.14
CA ILE A 399 14.28 8.46 9.73
C ILE A 399 13.90 9.25 8.47
N ALA A 400 14.27 10.51 8.43
CA ALA A 400 14.12 11.36 7.27
C ALA A 400 15.48 11.65 6.64
N TYR A 401 15.64 11.26 5.38
CA TYR A 401 16.83 11.51 4.58
C TYR A 401 16.55 12.57 3.53
N LYS A 402 17.36 13.63 3.49
CA LYS A 402 17.32 14.60 2.41
C LYS A 402 17.98 14.03 1.16
N ILE A 403 17.20 13.91 0.09
CA ILE A 403 17.62 13.31 -1.18
C ILE A 403 17.46 14.28 -2.36
N LYS A 404 17.40 15.58 -2.09
CA LYS A 404 17.31 16.66 -3.08
C LYS A 404 18.20 17.84 -2.70
#